data_AF-A0A383EAV5-F1
#
_entry.id   AF-A0A383EAV5-F1
#
_cell.length_a   1.000
_cell.length_b   1.000
_cell.length_c   1.000
_cell.angle_alpha   90.00
_cell.angle_beta   90.00
_cell.angle_gamma   90.00
#
_symmetry.space_group_name_H-M   'P 1'
#
loop_
_entity.id
_entity.type
_entity.pdbx_description
1 polymer ?
#
loop_
_entity_poly.entity_id
_entity_poly.type
_entity_poly.pdbx_seq_one_letter_code
_entity_poly.pdbx_strand_id
1 'polypeptide(L)'
;MSENATGVTEEEKFRFDLTGFFIRPAILTPDEVAAIVDQIDRIFHDPDSLPPHERGMPGGAAQLIIDHPKVMEVLHEIIGPDVRLENTTCIWRKKGERHGDLHGGGPQQIDPIFGYRSSNGRIHAGMVRVVFELTDISRNDGATHFIPGSHKAN
;
A
#
# COMPACT_ATOMS: atom_id res chain seq x y z
N MET A 1 -13.15 2.52 25.66
CA MET A 1 -11.77 2.98 25.41
C MET A 1 -11.01 1.76 24.92
N SER A 2 -10.82 1.59 23.60
CA SER A 2 -10.01 0.49 23.12
C SER A 2 -8.54 0.87 23.31
N GLU A 3 -7.75 -0.05 23.86
CA GLU A 3 -6.29 0.04 23.81
C GLU A 3 -5.87 0.28 22.36
N ASN A 4 -5.11 1.36 22.12
CA ASN A 4 -4.33 1.46 20.90
C ASN A 4 -3.24 0.41 21.00
N ALA A 5 -3.54 -0.81 20.54
CA ALA A 5 -2.54 -1.83 20.35
C ALA A 5 -1.47 -1.27 19.40
N THR A 6 -0.30 -0.98 19.93
CA THR A 6 0.86 -0.54 19.15
C THR A 6 1.48 -1.74 18.46
N GLY A 7 1.71 -1.66 17.15
CA GLY A 7 2.34 -2.72 16.36
C GLY A 7 1.36 -3.61 15.58
N VAL A 8 1.89 -4.69 15.01
CA VAL A 8 1.10 -5.66 14.23
C VAL A 8 0.48 -6.69 15.17
N THR A 9 -0.83 -6.85 15.09
CA THR A 9 -1.55 -7.85 15.88
C THR A 9 -1.32 -9.26 15.35
N GLU A 10 -1.51 -10.28 16.19
CA GLU A 10 -1.41 -11.68 15.76
C GLU A 10 -2.46 -12.03 14.68
N GLU A 11 -3.64 -11.40 14.71
CA GLU A 11 -4.62 -11.56 13.63
C GLU A 11 -4.10 -10.98 12.31
N GLU A 12 -3.51 -9.79 12.31
CA GLU A 12 -2.94 -9.19 11.09
C GLU A 12 -1.80 -10.03 10.53
N LYS A 13 -0.91 -10.55 11.38
CA LYS A 13 0.15 -11.48 10.96
C LYS A 13 -0.44 -12.74 10.34
N PHE A 14 -1.43 -13.34 11.00
CA PHE A 14 -2.12 -14.52 10.49
C PHE A 14 -2.80 -14.25 9.15
N ARG A 15 -3.48 -13.11 8.99
CA ARG A 15 -4.14 -12.71 7.74
C ARG A 15 -3.14 -12.48 6.62
N PHE A 16 -2.04 -11.77 6.90
CA PHE A 16 -0.98 -11.55 5.93
C PHE A 16 -0.35 -12.88 5.50
N ASP A 17 -0.06 -13.77 6.45
CA ASP A 17 0.47 -15.08 6.13
C ASP A 17 -0.50 -15.94 5.30
N LEU A 18 -1.78 -15.97 5.68
CA LEU A 18 -2.79 -16.77 5.01
C LEU A 18 -3.10 -16.26 3.60
N THR A 19 -3.22 -14.95 3.41
CA THR A 19 -3.79 -14.37 2.19
C THR A 19 -2.82 -13.53 1.36
N GLY A 20 -1.70 -13.11 1.95
CA GLY A 20 -0.71 -12.24 1.30
C GLY A 20 -1.01 -10.74 1.40
N PHE A 21 -2.14 -10.37 2.02
CA PHE A 21 -2.54 -8.98 2.23
C PHE A 21 -3.48 -8.86 3.44
N PHE A 22 -3.69 -7.63 3.91
CA PHE A 22 -4.81 -7.30 4.80
C PHE A 22 -5.10 -5.79 4.67
N ILE A 23 -6.16 -5.33 5.32
CA ILE A 23 -6.60 -3.93 5.27
C ILE A 23 -6.55 -3.36 6.67
N ARG A 24 -5.89 -2.21 6.84
CA ARG A 24 -6.04 -1.34 8.02
C ARG A 24 -7.02 -0.22 7.67
N PRO A 25 -8.25 -0.24 8.21
CA PRO A 25 -9.24 0.78 7.88
C PRO A 25 -8.88 2.13 8.52
N ALA A 26 -9.19 3.21 7.82
CA ALA A 26 -9.15 4.59 8.33
C ALA A 26 -7.83 4.95 9.05
N ILE A 27 -6.69 4.61 8.44
CA ILE A 27 -5.38 5.02 8.99
C ILE A 27 -5.08 6.50 8.76
N LEU A 28 -5.70 7.12 7.75
CA LEU A 28 -5.71 8.55 7.49
C LEU A 28 -7.02 9.18 7.94
N THR A 29 -6.96 10.43 8.39
CA THR A 29 -8.11 11.28 8.70
C THR A 29 -8.75 11.86 7.43
N PRO A 30 -10.02 12.29 7.47
CA PRO A 30 -10.67 12.94 6.32
C PRO A 30 -9.92 14.17 5.80
N ASP A 31 -9.33 14.97 6.69
CA ASP A 31 -8.60 16.18 6.32
C ASP A 31 -7.28 15.84 5.61
N GLU A 32 -6.56 14.82 6.10
CA GLU A 32 -5.35 14.31 5.44
C GLU A 32 -5.69 13.74 4.05
N VAL A 33 -6.76 12.98 3.93
CA VAL A 33 -7.24 12.47 2.63
C VAL A 33 -7.58 13.64 1.70
N ALA A 34 -8.33 14.64 2.16
CA ALA A 34 -8.70 15.79 1.36
C ALA A 34 -7.48 16.59 0.87
N ALA A 35 -6.48 16.79 1.73
CA ALA A 35 -5.25 17.48 1.35
C ALA A 35 -4.45 16.70 0.29
N ILE A 36 -4.34 15.37 0.42
CA ILE A 36 -3.66 14.53 -0.57
C ILE A 36 -4.43 14.54 -1.90
N VAL A 37 -5.76 14.47 -1.86
CA VAL A 37 -6.60 14.51 -3.07
C VAL A 37 -6.49 15.85 -3.79
N ASP A 38 -6.53 16.99 -3.09
CA ASP A 38 -6.32 18.33 -3.68
C ASP A 38 -4.95 18.43 -4.35
N GLN A 39 -3.90 17.93 -3.69
CA GLN A 39 -2.57 17.91 -4.30
C GLN A 39 -2.53 17.05 -5.57
N ILE A 40 -3.09 15.83 -5.55
CA ILE A 40 -3.14 14.96 -6.72
C ILE A 40 -3.91 15.63 -7.86
N ASP A 41 -5.06 16.23 -7.58
CA ASP A 41 -5.84 16.95 -8.59
C ASP A 41 -5.01 18.05 -9.27
N ARG A 42 -4.27 18.84 -8.50
CA ARG A 42 -3.35 19.86 -9.02
C ARG A 42 -2.19 19.26 -9.81
N ILE A 43 -1.60 18.15 -9.36
CA ILE A 43 -0.54 17.46 -10.13
C ILE A 43 -1.04 17.10 -11.54
N PHE A 44 -2.28 16.62 -11.66
CA PHE A 44 -2.84 16.19 -12.95
C PHE A 44 -3.36 17.34 -13.82
N HIS A 45 -3.88 18.41 -13.23
CA HIS A 45 -4.64 19.43 -13.97
C HIS A 45 -3.98 20.83 -13.99
N ASP A 46 -3.20 21.18 -12.97
CA ASP A 46 -2.52 22.48 -12.86
C ASP A 46 -1.21 22.35 -12.06
N PRO A 47 -0.21 21.61 -12.58
CA PRO A 47 1.02 21.33 -11.83
C PRO A 47 1.84 22.60 -11.57
N ASP A 48 1.66 23.66 -12.37
CA ASP A 48 2.37 24.92 -12.15
C ASP A 48 1.87 25.71 -10.93
N SER A 49 0.67 25.40 -10.43
CA SER A 49 0.16 25.89 -9.13
C SER A 49 0.94 25.36 -7.92
N LEU A 50 1.73 24.30 -8.09
CA LEU A 50 2.52 23.67 -7.04
C LEU A 50 4.01 24.04 -7.14
N PRO A 51 4.72 24.11 -5.99
CA PRO A 51 6.18 24.16 -5.98
C PRO A 51 6.77 22.97 -6.76
N PRO A 52 7.88 23.14 -7.50
CA PRO A 52 8.44 22.08 -8.34
C PRO A 52 8.68 20.73 -7.66
N HIS A 53 9.02 20.73 -6.36
CA HIS A 53 9.28 19.51 -5.58
C HIS A 53 8.00 18.80 -5.09
N GLU A 54 6.82 19.39 -5.27
CA GLU A 54 5.52 18.82 -4.88
C GLU A 54 4.69 18.32 -6.07
N ARG A 55 5.18 18.54 -7.30
CA ARG A 55 4.51 18.18 -8.57
C ARG A 55 4.52 16.68 -8.89
N GLY A 56 5.01 15.86 -7.97
CA GLY A 56 5.09 14.41 -8.12
C GLY A 56 4.80 13.73 -6.80
N MET A 57 4.41 12.46 -6.86
CA MET A 57 4.13 11.66 -5.68
C MET A 57 5.42 11.02 -5.15
N PRO A 58 5.65 10.97 -3.82
CA PRO A 58 4.80 11.47 -2.73
C PRO A 58 5.29 12.82 -2.17
N GLY A 59 5.30 13.90 -2.97
CA GLY A 59 5.61 15.26 -2.51
C GLY A 59 4.46 15.91 -1.73
N GLY A 60 4.63 17.16 -1.26
CA GLY A 60 3.55 17.95 -0.64
C GLY A 60 2.82 17.25 0.51
N ALA A 61 1.49 17.38 0.57
CA ALA A 61 0.62 16.68 1.51
C ALA A 61 0.79 15.15 1.48
N ALA A 62 1.12 14.56 0.33
CA ALA A 62 1.38 13.13 0.21
C ALA A 62 2.66 12.67 0.92
N GLN A 63 3.56 13.57 1.35
CA GLN A 63 4.74 13.18 2.14
C GLN A 63 4.37 12.43 3.42
N LEU A 64 3.20 12.75 3.99
CA LEU A 64 2.64 12.07 5.17
C LEU A 64 2.61 10.54 5.04
N ILE A 65 2.40 10.01 3.83
CA ILE A 65 2.22 8.57 3.62
C ILE A 65 3.55 7.82 3.44
N ILE A 66 4.68 8.53 3.33
CA ILE A 66 6.02 7.93 3.14
C ILE A 66 6.38 7.03 4.32
N ASP A 67 6.19 7.53 5.54
CA ASP A 67 6.61 6.92 6.80
C ASP A 67 5.47 6.84 7.82
N HIS A 68 4.23 6.78 7.33
CA HIS A 68 3.04 6.73 8.18
C HIS A 68 3.19 5.65 9.28
N PRO A 69 3.06 5.99 10.58
CA PRO A 69 3.42 5.07 11.68
C PRO A 69 2.73 3.71 11.60
N LYS A 70 1.42 3.70 11.30
CA LYS A 70 0.64 2.44 11.14
C LYS A 70 1.06 1.60 9.93
N VAL A 71 1.80 2.15 8.98
CA VAL A 71 2.38 1.39 7.87
C VAL A 71 3.75 0.87 8.28
N MET A 72 4.57 1.72 8.89
CA MET A 72 5.92 1.36 9.34
C MET A 72 5.92 0.22 10.36
N GLU A 73 4.93 0.16 11.25
CA GLU A 73 4.71 -1.00 12.14
C GLU A 73 4.64 -2.32 11.36
N VAL A 74 3.91 -2.33 10.25
CA VAL A 74 3.72 -3.51 9.40
C VAL A 74 5.00 -3.83 8.64
N LEU A 75 5.62 -2.82 8.03
CA LEU A 75 6.84 -3.01 7.24
C LEU A 75 8.00 -3.54 8.09
N HIS A 76 8.16 -3.04 9.31
CA HIS A 76 9.21 -3.51 10.21
C HIS A 76 8.99 -4.95 10.70
N GLU A 77 7.74 -5.37 10.88
CA GLU A 77 7.42 -6.74 11.26
C GLU A 77 7.59 -7.73 10.10
N ILE A 78 7.18 -7.33 8.88
CA ILE A 78 7.08 -8.22 7.73
C ILE A 78 8.37 -8.27 6.89
N ILE A 79 9.07 -7.15 6.75
CA ILE A 79 10.32 -7.05 5.98
C ILE A 79 11.52 -7.12 6.92
N GLY A 80 11.58 -6.16 7.86
CA GLY A 80 12.71 -6.00 8.78
C GLY A 80 12.91 -4.53 9.19
N PRO A 81 13.89 -4.25 10.06
CA PRO A 81 14.08 -2.91 10.64
C PRO A 81 14.53 -1.86 9.60
N ASP A 82 15.19 -2.29 8.54
CA ASP A 82 15.66 -1.41 7.47
C ASP A 82 14.80 -1.62 6.22
N VAL A 83 14.03 -0.60 5.86
CA VAL A 83 13.18 -0.61 4.67
C VAL A 83 13.54 0.55 3.76
N ARG A 84 13.35 0.34 2.46
CA ARG A 84 13.55 1.36 1.43
C ARG A 84 12.27 1.50 0.62
N LEU A 85 11.85 2.75 0.42
CA LEU A 85 10.84 3.07 -0.58
C LEU A 85 11.45 2.87 -1.97
N GLU A 86 11.00 1.83 -2.68
CA GLU A 86 11.54 1.47 -4.00
C GLU A 86 10.92 2.30 -5.12
N ASN A 87 9.59 2.46 -5.10
CA ASN A 87 8.86 3.26 -6.08
C ASN A 87 7.53 3.72 -5.49
N THR A 88 7.01 4.81 -6.05
CA THR A 88 5.69 5.37 -5.76
C THR A 88 4.96 5.66 -7.06
N THR A 89 3.67 5.35 -7.09
CA THR A 89 2.82 5.63 -8.24
C THR A 89 1.44 6.03 -7.75
N CYS A 90 0.83 7.01 -8.41
CA CYS A 90 -0.57 7.34 -8.23
C CYS A 90 -1.36 6.86 -9.45
N ILE A 91 -2.50 6.26 -9.20
CA ILE A 91 -3.42 5.77 -10.23
C ILE A 91 -4.67 6.65 -10.17
N TRP A 92 -4.77 7.59 -11.11
CA TRP A 92 -6.00 8.32 -11.40
C TRP A 92 -6.72 7.64 -12.55
N ARG A 93 -8.01 7.31 -12.36
CA ARG A 93 -8.80 6.61 -13.39
C ARG A 93 -10.14 7.28 -13.65
N LYS A 94 -10.53 7.28 -14.92
CA LYS A 94 -11.87 7.65 -15.37
C LYS A 94 -12.73 6.39 -15.53
N LYS A 95 -14.04 6.56 -15.37
CA LYS A 95 -15.01 5.49 -15.57
C LYS A 95 -14.86 4.88 -16.97
N GLY A 96 -14.70 3.56 -17.03
CA GLY A 96 -14.55 2.80 -18.28
C GLY A 96 -13.10 2.59 -18.73
N GLU A 97 -12.11 3.16 -18.04
CA GLU A 97 -10.70 2.85 -18.31
C GLU A 97 -10.34 1.42 -17.88
N ARG A 98 -9.49 0.77 -18.68
CA ARG A 98 -9.06 -0.62 -18.46
C ARG A 98 -8.16 -0.72 -17.21
N HIS A 99 -8.31 -1.80 -16.44
CA HIS A 99 -7.41 -2.15 -15.35
C HIS A 99 -6.14 -2.89 -15.82
N GLY A 100 -5.12 -2.99 -14.98
CA GLY A 100 -3.93 -3.82 -15.24
C GLY A 100 -4.25 -5.32 -15.21
N ASP A 101 -3.36 -6.13 -15.79
CA ASP A 101 -3.44 -7.59 -15.69
C ASP A 101 -2.93 -8.07 -14.32
N LEU A 102 -3.21 -9.34 -13.99
CA LEU A 102 -2.64 -9.97 -12.80
C LEU A 102 -1.12 -9.96 -12.89
N HIS A 103 -0.48 -9.44 -11.84
CA HIS A 103 0.97 -9.35 -11.73
C HIS A 103 1.37 -9.48 -10.26
N GLY A 104 2.54 -10.08 -10.02
CA GLY A 104 3.02 -10.38 -8.68
C GLY A 104 2.38 -11.64 -8.08
N GLY A 105 3.17 -12.38 -7.30
CA GLY A 105 2.87 -13.73 -6.84
C GLY A 105 2.83 -14.76 -7.99
N GLY A 106 2.34 -15.95 -7.66
CA GLY A 106 2.20 -17.04 -8.63
C GLY A 106 3.52 -17.82 -8.85
N PRO A 107 3.44 -18.99 -9.52
CA PRO A 107 4.60 -19.86 -9.74
C PRO A 107 5.69 -19.23 -10.63
N GLN A 108 5.38 -18.15 -11.34
CA GLN A 108 6.33 -17.42 -12.17
C GLN A 108 7.18 -16.40 -11.38
N GLN A 109 6.85 -16.13 -10.11
CA GLN A 109 7.60 -15.18 -9.28
C GLN A 109 8.77 -15.88 -8.56
N ILE A 110 9.75 -16.31 -9.35
CA ILE A 110 10.96 -17.03 -8.88
C ILE A 110 12.10 -16.10 -8.45
N ASP A 111 11.97 -14.78 -8.68
CA ASP A 111 13.01 -13.83 -8.28
C ASP A 111 13.11 -13.77 -6.75
N PRO A 112 14.29 -14.06 -6.16
CA PRO A 112 14.48 -14.03 -4.71
C PRO A 112 14.11 -12.69 -4.06
N ILE A 113 14.11 -11.57 -4.79
CA ILE A 113 13.71 -10.26 -4.26
C ILE A 113 12.24 -10.22 -3.82
N PHE A 114 11.39 -11.11 -4.36
CA PHE A 114 10.00 -11.23 -3.96
C PHE A 114 9.74 -12.46 -3.06
N GLY A 115 10.81 -13.06 -2.52
CA GLY A 115 10.71 -14.22 -1.67
C GLY A 115 9.83 -13.97 -0.44
N TYR A 116 9.01 -14.96 -0.10
CA TYR A 116 8.20 -14.98 1.11
C TYR A 116 8.56 -16.20 1.95
N ARG A 117 8.79 -16.01 3.25
CA ARG A 117 9.02 -17.09 4.22
C ARG A 117 8.29 -16.77 5.51
N SER A 118 7.67 -17.79 6.10
CA SER A 118 7.07 -17.71 7.43
C SER A 118 7.53 -18.90 8.24
N SER A 119 8.21 -18.66 9.36
CA SER A 119 8.76 -19.70 10.22
C SER A 119 8.94 -19.17 11.64
N ASN A 120 8.67 -20.01 12.65
CA ASN A 120 8.86 -19.69 14.07
C ASN A 120 8.19 -18.36 14.48
N GLY A 121 6.98 -18.10 13.98
CA GLY A 121 6.22 -16.89 14.29
C GLY A 121 6.76 -15.60 13.64
N ARG A 122 7.72 -15.70 12.72
CA ARG A 122 8.27 -14.55 11.98
C ARG A 122 7.98 -14.68 10.49
N ILE A 123 7.58 -13.56 9.91
CA ILE A 123 7.42 -13.40 8.47
C ILE A 123 8.64 -12.65 7.93
N HIS A 124 9.10 -13.06 6.74
CA HIS A 124 10.11 -12.39 5.96
C HIS A 124 9.62 -12.29 4.52
N ALA A 125 9.27 -11.08 4.10
CA ALA A 125 8.96 -10.75 2.71
C ALA A 125 10.05 -9.83 2.14
N GLY A 126 10.48 -10.08 0.91
CA GLY A 126 11.47 -9.23 0.23
C GLY A 126 10.93 -7.88 -0.25
N MET A 127 9.61 -7.78 -0.44
CA MET A 127 8.92 -6.54 -0.81
C MET A 127 7.46 -6.58 -0.33
N VAL A 128 6.95 -5.43 0.10
CA VAL A 128 5.53 -5.22 0.43
C VAL A 128 5.04 -3.98 -0.30
N ARG A 129 3.90 -4.08 -0.99
CA ARG A 129 3.23 -2.93 -1.61
C ARG A 129 2.17 -2.40 -0.64
N VAL A 130 2.19 -1.08 -0.42
CA VAL A 130 1.19 -0.36 0.37
C VAL A 130 0.30 0.40 -0.58
N VAL A 131 -1.02 0.22 -0.44
CA VAL A 131 -2.02 0.90 -1.28
C VAL A 131 -2.90 1.73 -0.36
N PHE A 132 -2.99 3.03 -0.66
CA PHE A 132 -3.93 3.94 -0.04
C PHE A 132 -5.07 4.22 -1.03
N GLU A 133 -6.28 3.81 -0.67
CA GLU A 133 -7.48 4.22 -1.40
C GLU A 133 -7.89 5.61 -0.88
N LEU A 134 -7.78 6.63 -1.74
CA LEU A 134 -8.01 8.03 -1.39
C LEU A 134 -9.42 8.53 -1.76
N THR A 135 -10.19 7.69 -2.45
CA THR A 135 -11.59 7.90 -2.79
C THR A 135 -12.38 6.65 -2.44
N ASP A 136 -13.70 6.76 -2.34
CA ASP A 136 -14.55 5.59 -2.19
C ASP A 136 -14.41 4.65 -3.40
N ILE A 137 -14.24 3.36 -3.13
CA ILE A 137 -14.13 2.31 -4.14
C ILE A 137 -15.29 1.33 -3.96
N SER A 138 -16.20 1.31 -4.94
CA SER A 138 -17.27 0.33 -5.02
C SER A 138 -16.87 -0.87 -5.87
N ARG A 139 -17.70 -1.92 -5.82
CA ARG A 139 -17.52 -3.16 -6.59
C ARG A 139 -17.37 -2.93 -8.11
N ASN A 140 -17.93 -1.84 -8.64
CA ASN A 140 -17.95 -1.56 -10.07
C ASN A 140 -16.91 -0.51 -10.51
N ASP A 141 -16.10 0.01 -9.58
CA ASP A 141 -15.09 1.03 -9.88
C ASP A 141 -13.75 0.45 -10.32
N GLY A 142 -13.70 -0.86 -10.57
CA GLY A 142 -12.50 -1.56 -11.01
C GLY A 142 -11.40 -1.56 -9.94
N ALA A 143 -11.74 -1.87 -8.69
CA ALA A 143 -10.83 -1.93 -7.56
C ALA A 143 -9.58 -2.81 -7.81
N THR A 144 -8.57 -2.68 -6.95
CA THR A 144 -7.42 -3.60 -6.94
C THR A 144 -7.90 -5.02 -6.63
N HIS A 145 -7.52 -5.99 -7.47
CA HIS A 145 -7.90 -7.39 -7.29
C HIS A 145 -6.75 -8.17 -6.66
N PHE A 146 -7.06 -8.97 -5.65
CA PHE A 146 -6.09 -9.84 -4.96
C PHE A 146 -6.53 -11.29 -5.08
N ILE A 147 -5.56 -12.20 -5.25
CA ILE A 147 -5.78 -13.65 -5.20
C ILE A 147 -5.20 -14.14 -3.87
N PRO A 148 -6.04 -14.52 -2.89
CA PRO A 148 -5.55 -14.99 -1.60
C PRO A 148 -4.58 -16.16 -1.74
N GLY A 149 -3.41 -16.04 -1.11
CA GLY A 149 -2.40 -17.11 -1.06
C GLY A 149 -1.47 -17.17 -2.29
N SER A 150 -1.64 -16.30 -3.28
CA SER A 150 -0.79 -16.32 -4.49
C SER A 150 0.68 -16.07 -4.21
N HIS A 151 1.03 -15.39 -3.10
CA HIS A 151 2.40 -15.16 -2.64
C HIS A 151 3.15 -16.43 -2.22
N LYS A 152 2.43 -17.55 -2.01
CA LYS A 152 2.96 -18.87 -1.66
C LYS A 152 2.74 -19.91 -2.76
N ALA A 153 2.26 -19.49 -3.93
CA ALA A 153 2.03 -20.40 -5.04
C ALA A 153 3.37 -20.98 -5.52
N ASN A 154 3.40 -22.31 -5.72
CA ASN A 154 4.53 -23.06 -6.26
C ASN A 154 4.18 -23.64 -7.63
#